data_AF-A0A957IVY0-F1
#
_entry.id   AF-A0A957IVY0-F1
#
_cell.length_a   1.000
_cell.length_b   1.000
_cell.length_c   1.000
_cell.angle_alpha   90.00
_cell.angle_beta   90.00
_cell.angle_gamma   90.00
#
_symmetry.space_group_name_H-M   'P 1'
#
loop_
_entity.id
_entity.type
_entity.pdbx_description
1 polymer ?
#
loop_
_entity_poly.entity_id
_entity_poly.type
_entity_poly.pdbx_seq_one_letter_code
_entity_poly.pdbx_strand_id
1 'polypeptide(L)' 'MSLKHIASSTIALIVAGILILSVGTYTDNGGFQLAGALILLVGIILAFSQAKSGGK' A
#
# COMPACT_ATOMS: atom_id res chain seq x y z
N MET A 1 20.25 -1.98 -4.00
CA MET A 1 18.91 -2.29 -4.53
C MET A 1 18.29 -1.00 -5.04
N SER A 2 18.04 -0.90 -6.34
CA SER A 2 17.52 0.33 -6.95
C SER A 2 16.02 0.43 -6.69
N LEU A 3 15.57 1.45 -5.95
CA LEU A 3 14.15 1.80 -5.79
C LEU A 3 13.44 2.10 -7.13
N LYS A 4 14.16 2.18 -8.25
CA LYS A 4 13.62 2.47 -9.59
C LYS A 4 12.64 1.42 -10.13
N HIS A 5 12.45 0.29 -9.45
CA HIS A 5 11.64 -0.82 -9.97
C HIS A 5 10.25 -0.97 -9.33
N ILE A 6 9.85 -0.09 -8.40
CA ILE A 6 8.49 -0.11 -7.85
C ILE A 6 7.59 0.73 -8.76
N ALA A 7 6.55 0.12 -9.33
CA ALA A 7 5.60 0.82 -10.18
C ALA A 7 4.92 1.96 -9.41
N SER A 8 4.70 3.09 -10.10
CA SER A 8 3.96 4.24 -9.57
C SER A 8 2.57 3.86 -9.08
N SER A 9 1.91 2.88 -9.72
CA SER A 9 0.63 2.31 -9.28
C SER A 9 0.70 1.66 -7.90
N THR A 10 1.82 1.05 -7.54
CA THR A 10 2.01 0.42 -6.23
C THR A 10 2.21 1.46 -5.14
N ILE A 11 2.93 2.55 -5.45
CA ILE A 11 3.05 3.70 -4.56
C ILE A 11 1.68 4.35 -4.37
N ALA A 12 0.91 4.54 -5.45
CA ALA A 12 -0.45 5.07 -5.37
C ALA A 12 -1.37 4.19 -4.51
N LEU A 13 -1.26 2.86 -4.62
CA LEU A 13 -2.02 1.92 -3.81
C LEU A 13 -1.67 2.04 -2.31
N ILE A 14 -0.39 2.16 -1.97
CA ILE A 14 0.05 2.39 -0.59
C ILE A 14 -0.53 3.71 -0.06
N VAL A 15 -0.40 4.80 -0.81
CA VAL A 15 -0.95 6.11 -0.43
C VAL A 15 -2.46 6.03 -0.23
N ALA A 16 -3.20 5.39 -1.13
CA ALA A 16 -4.63 5.18 -0.99
C ALA A 16 -4.97 4.38 0.27
N GLY A 17 -4.22 3.32 0.57
CA GLY A 17 -4.38 2.54 1.80
C GLY A 17 -4.17 3.38 3.07
N ILE A 18 -3.14 4.24 3.10
CA ILE A 18 -2.91 5.18 4.21
C ILE A 18 -4.11 6.10 4.38
N LEU A 19 -4.56 6.75 3.30
CA LEU A 19 -5.68 7.70 3.35
C LEU A 19 -6.97 7.04 3.83
N ILE A 20 -7.32 5.86 3.29
CA ILE A 20 -8.51 5.11 3.70
C ILE A 20 -8.42 4.71 5.17
N LEU A 21 -7.27 4.21 5.62
CA LEU A 21 -7.04 3.87 7.02
C LEU A 21 -7.18 5.10 7.92
N SER A 22 -6.55 6.22 7.55
CA SER A 22 -6.63 7.49 8.29
C SER A 22 -8.06 8.02 8.39
N VAL A 23 -8.83 7.96 7.30
CA VAL A 23 -10.26 8.31 7.33
C VAL A 23 -11.03 7.34 8.23
N GLY A 24 -10.75 6.05 8.15
CA GLY A 24 -11.35 5.04 9.02
C GLY A 24 -11.07 5.27 10.50
N THR A 25 -9.85 5.68 10.86
CA THR A 25 -9.49 6.03 12.24
C THR A 25 -10.09 7.36 12.69
N TYR A 26 -10.16 8.35 11.78
CA TYR A 26 -10.72 9.67 12.10
C TYR A 26 -12.24 9.64 12.28
N THR A 27 -12.92 8.72 11.58
CA THR A 27 -14.39 8.59 11.61
C THR A 27 -14.89 7.44 12.48
N ASP A 28 -14.00 6.74 13.19
CA ASP A 28 -14.29 5.50 13.93
C ASP A 28 -15.04 4.44 13.07
N ASN A 29 -14.74 4.40 11.76
CA ASN A 29 -15.34 3.47 10.83
C ASN A 29 -14.48 2.21 10.69
N GLY A 30 -14.87 1.14 11.39
CA GLY A 30 -14.16 -0.14 11.38
C GLY A 30 -14.03 -0.78 9.99
N GLY A 31 -15.00 -0.56 9.10
CA GLY A 31 -14.94 -1.06 7.72
C GLY A 31 -13.83 -0.40 6.91
N PHE A 32 -13.68 0.91 7.03
CA PHE A 32 -12.60 1.65 6.38
C PHE A 32 -11.24 1.36 7.02
N GLN A 33 -11.19 1.15 8.34
CA GLN A 33 -9.96 0.72 9.00
C GLN A 33 -9.48 -0.63 8.45
N LEU A 34 -10.39 -1.61 8.33
CA LEU A 34 -10.07 -2.92 7.78
C LEU A 34 -9.67 -2.83 6.30
N ALA A 35 -10.44 -2.11 5.48
CA ALA A 35 -10.14 -1.93 4.07
C ALA A 35 -8.78 -1.26 3.85
N GLY A 36 -8.49 -0.17 4.58
CA GLY A 36 -7.22 0.53 4.52
C GLY A 36 -6.04 -0.36 4.91
N ALA A 37 -6.18 -1.15 5.99
CA ALA A 37 -5.17 -2.11 6.43
C ALA A 37 -4.90 -3.21 5.38
N LEU A 38 -5.95 -3.76 4.77
CA LEU A 38 -5.82 -4.76 3.71
C LEU A 38 -5.15 -4.19 2.45
N ILE A 39 -5.54 -2.98 2.04
CA ILE A 39 -4.93 -2.30 0.88
C ILE A 39 -3.44 -2.03 1.13
N LEU A 40 -3.07 -1.59 2.34
CA LEU A 40 -1.68 -1.41 2.73
C LEU A 40 -0.88 -2.70 2.68
N LEU A 41 -1.44 -3.79 3.22
CA LEU A 41 -0.79 -5.10 3.21
C LEU A 41 -0.51 -5.56 1.77
N VAL A 42 -1.50 -5.43 0.87
CA VAL A 42 -1.32 -5.76 -0.55
C VAL A 42 -0.27 -4.84 -1.21
N GLY A 43 -0.31 -3.54 -0.94
CA GLY A 43 0.66 -2.58 -1.47
C GLY A 43 2.10 -2.90 -1.07
N ILE A 44 2.32 -3.30 0.19
CA ILE A 44 3.64 -3.71 0.70
C ILE A 44 4.11 -5.00 0.02
N ILE A 45 3.23 -6.01 -0.12
CA ILE A 45 3.57 -7.26 -0.81
C ILE A 45 3.97 -6.99 -2.27
N LEU A 46 3.21 -6.15 -2.98
CA LEU A 46 3.51 -5.78 -4.36
C LEU A 46 4.83 -5.01 -4.46
N ALA A 47 5.08 -4.07 -3.55
CA ALA A 47 6.33 -3.32 -3.53
C ALA A 47 7.54 -4.24 -3.31
N PHE A 48 7.43 -5.20 -2.37
CA PHE A 48 8.47 -6.19 -2.12
C PHE A 48 8.70 -7.12 -3.31
N SER A 49 7.63 -7.60 -3.94
CA SER A 49 7.70 -8.47 -5.12
C SER A 49 8.39 -7.77 -6.29
N GLN A 50 8.06 -6.50 -6.54
CA GLN A 50 8.69 -5.71 -7.59
C GLN A 50 10.15 -5.37 -7.29
N ALA A 51 10.47 -5.02 -6.04
CA ALA A 51 11.84 -4.80 -5.62
C ALA A 51 12.72 -6.05 -5.81
N LYS A 52 12.15 -7.25 -5.61
CA LYS A 52 12.84 -8.53 -5.84
C LYS A 52 12.97 -8.86 -7.33
N SER A 53 11.90 -8.68 -8.11
CA SER A 53 11.90 -8.96 -9.55
C SER A 53 12.79 -8.00 -10.34
N GLY A 54 12.96 -6.78 -9.84
CA GLY A 54 13.79 -5.75 -10.44
C GLY A 54 15.30 -5.84 -10.18
N GLY A 55 15.75 -6.87 -9.48
CA GLY A 55 17.14 -7.11 -9.11
C GLY A 55 17.84 -8.20 -9.92
N LYS A 56 17.38 -8.51 -11.13
CA LYS A 56 18.13 -9.29 -12.13
C LYS A 56 18.85 -8.37 -13.10
#